data_AF-A0A6L7NNN0-F1
#
_entry.id   AF-A0A6L7NNN0-F1
#
_cell.length_a   1.000
_cell.length_b   1.000
_cell.length_c   1.000
_cell.angle_alpha   90.00
_cell.angle_beta   90.00
_cell.angle_gamma   90.00
#
_symmetry.space_group_name_H-M   'P 1'
#
loop_
_entity.id
_entity.type
_entity.pdbx_description
1 polymer ?
#
loop_
_entity_poly.entity_id
_entity_poly.type
_entity_poly.pdbx_seq_one_letter_code
_entity_poly.pdbx_strand_id
1 'polypeptide(L)'
;MSDSGASALHRIPPLAPADAEAHAAGLALRARAAAGDDGWVEAAVDAALHADHPFPRGEARIALQVAPAPDVVAALLGPLTSEHRRLRRRAMTLLPRLDAAEVVRQMGDWLPGASAQGKRAACVVLAALGEPGAGLLAALARDADPSIARRAERGLELLRERRSATPATPAAKEEGRSDLRPFGLGPPPGGPPARPRSFAVAAFNFSYGVNLGVLIRSAEAAGAEAVWIVGRDFYYRPSTKGSDWWIPVELIDSPQACLDRARAEGFQIVALQQGPDAAPLFEARWPERPLIVAGNEGDGLPDAFLRACDLQVALPVYGRIDSLNVAVAASVAMYAYRASPAASRLSTR
;
A
#
# COMPACT_ATOMS: atom_id res chain seq x y z
N MET A 1 -31.87 31.20 -20.25
CA MET A 1 -31.76 31.63 -18.84
C MET A 1 -31.61 30.36 -18.01
N SER A 2 -30.45 29.71 -18.08
CA SER A 2 -29.34 29.86 -17.11
C SER A 2 -29.78 29.54 -15.68
N ASP A 3 -30.03 28.26 -15.41
CA ASP A 3 -29.92 27.75 -14.05
C ASP A 3 -28.51 27.16 -13.92
N SER A 4 -27.69 27.88 -13.17
CA SER A 4 -26.27 27.67 -13.02
C SER A 4 -25.98 26.36 -12.29
N GLY A 5 -25.42 25.39 -13.01
CA GLY A 5 -24.15 24.70 -12.70
C GLY A 5 -23.68 24.54 -11.25
N ALA A 6 -24.57 24.35 -10.27
CA ALA A 6 -24.16 23.94 -8.93
C ALA A 6 -23.77 22.46 -9.03
N SER A 7 -22.45 22.22 -9.04
CA SER A 7 -21.85 20.88 -8.97
C SER A 7 -22.57 20.02 -7.94
N ALA A 8 -22.77 18.73 -8.24
CA ALA A 8 -23.37 17.75 -7.31
C ALA A 8 -22.69 17.75 -5.92
N LEU A 9 -21.47 18.29 -5.83
CA LEU A 9 -20.73 18.56 -4.60
C LEU A 9 -21.48 19.48 -3.61
N HIS A 10 -22.33 20.41 -4.06
CA HIS A 10 -23.13 21.27 -3.17
C HIS A 10 -24.31 20.54 -2.50
N ARG A 11 -24.60 19.30 -2.89
CA ARG A 11 -25.67 18.47 -2.30
C ARG A 11 -25.15 17.47 -1.25
N ILE A 12 -23.88 17.57 -0.91
CA ILE A 12 -23.20 16.79 0.12
C ILE A 12 -23.46 17.50 1.46
N PRO A 13 -24.32 16.99 2.36
CA PRO A 13 -24.37 17.58 3.68
C PRO A 13 -23.04 17.34 4.39
N PRO A 14 -22.60 18.34 5.16
CA PRO A 14 -21.29 18.36 5.79
C PRO A 14 -21.11 17.12 6.67
N LEU A 15 -19.85 16.74 6.88
CA LEU A 15 -19.50 15.77 7.92
C LEU A 15 -20.15 16.20 9.23
N ALA A 16 -20.60 15.22 10.03
CA ALA A 16 -21.01 15.52 11.39
C ALA A 16 -19.85 16.23 12.09
N PRO A 17 -20.09 17.22 12.97
CA PRO A 17 -19.02 18.03 13.56
C PRO A 17 -17.86 17.21 14.13
N ALA A 18 -18.18 16.08 14.80
CA ALA A 18 -17.17 15.16 15.35
C ALA A 18 -16.31 14.46 14.29
N ASP A 19 -16.89 14.09 13.14
CA ASP A 19 -16.15 13.43 12.05
C ASP A 19 -15.26 14.45 11.30
N ALA A 20 -15.75 15.68 11.14
CA ALA A 20 -14.99 16.79 10.56
C ALA A 20 -13.76 17.13 11.42
N GLU A 21 -13.95 17.22 12.73
CA GLU A 21 -12.87 17.47 13.70
C GLU A 21 -11.84 16.34 13.69
N ALA A 22 -12.29 15.07 13.70
CA ALA A 22 -11.38 13.92 13.65
C ALA A 22 -10.59 13.85 12.33
N HIS A 23 -11.23 14.21 11.22
CA HIS A 23 -10.58 14.28 9.91
C HIS A 23 -9.51 15.39 9.88
N ALA A 24 -9.86 16.60 10.34
CA ALA A 24 -8.91 17.72 10.43
C ALA A 24 -7.72 17.40 11.33
N ALA A 25 -7.94 16.74 12.48
CA ALA A 25 -6.88 16.31 13.38
C ALA A 25 -5.92 15.30 12.73
N GLY A 26 -6.44 14.35 11.94
CA GLY A 26 -5.62 13.39 11.20
C GLY A 26 -4.75 14.05 10.14
N LEU A 27 -5.32 14.98 9.36
CA LEU A 27 -4.58 15.73 8.35
C LEU A 27 -3.50 16.63 8.97
N ALA A 28 -3.82 17.32 10.07
CA ALA A 28 -2.85 18.14 10.79
C ALA A 28 -1.66 17.30 11.27
N LEU A 29 -1.90 16.11 11.80
CA LEU A 29 -0.84 15.19 12.21
C LEU A 29 0.08 14.79 11.04
N ARG A 30 -0.51 14.49 9.87
CA ARG A 30 0.26 14.14 8.67
C ARG A 30 1.06 15.33 8.12
N ALA A 31 0.51 16.54 8.20
CA ALA A 31 1.21 17.75 7.83
C ALA A 31 2.44 18.00 8.73
N ARG A 32 2.31 17.82 10.06
CA ARG A 32 3.43 17.90 11.01
C ARG A 32 4.53 16.89 10.70
N ALA A 33 4.15 15.66 10.36
CA ALA A 33 5.08 14.61 9.95
C ALA A 33 5.84 14.97 8.66
N ALA A 34 5.14 15.55 7.67
CA ALA A 34 5.77 16.00 6.43
C ALA A 34 6.70 17.21 6.64
N ALA A 35 6.38 18.09 7.57
CA ALA A 35 7.21 19.23 7.95
C ALA A 35 8.42 18.84 8.83
N GLY A 36 8.37 17.67 9.47
CA GLY A 36 9.40 17.22 10.41
C GLY A 36 9.37 17.97 11.74
N ASP A 37 8.19 18.44 12.18
CA ASP A 37 8.04 19.22 13.41
C ASP A 37 8.48 18.45 14.67
N ASP A 38 9.14 19.10 15.61
CA ASP A 38 9.52 18.46 16.87
C ASP A 38 8.32 17.76 17.56
N GLY A 39 8.56 16.54 18.04
CA GLY A 39 7.57 15.73 18.74
C GLY A 39 6.48 15.10 17.86
N TRP A 40 6.61 15.16 16.52
CA TRP A 40 5.59 14.60 15.61
C TRP A 40 5.49 13.07 15.71
N VAL A 41 6.60 12.38 15.98
CA VAL A 41 6.64 10.92 16.10
C VAL A 41 5.83 10.47 17.31
N GLU A 42 6.03 11.11 18.46
CA GLU A 42 5.29 10.85 19.69
C GLU A 42 3.80 11.13 19.50
N ALA A 43 3.46 12.25 18.85
CA ALA A 43 2.07 12.58 18.53
C ALA A 43 1.43 11.54 17.59
N ALA A 44 2.20 11.02 16.63
CA ALA A 44 1.71 9.99 15.72
C ALA A 44 1.56 8.63 16.41
N VAL A 45 2.50 8.25 17.28
CA VAL A 45 2.34 7.05 18.10
C VAL A 45 1.13 7.19 19.02
N ASP A 46 0.96 8.33 19.68
CA ASP A 46 -0.19 8.60 20.54
C ASP A 46 -1.51 8.46 19.77
N ALA A 47 -1.65 9.12 18.63
CA ALA A 47 -2.84 9.00 17.79
C ALA A 47 -3.08 7.57 17.27
N ALA A 48 -2.02 6.84 16.89
CA ALA A 48 -2.13 5.45 16.45
C ALA A 48 -2.61 4.51 17.59
N LEU A 49 -2.24 4.81 18.83
CA LEU A 49 -2.55 4.00 20.01
C LEU A 49 -3.88 4.38 20.67
N HIS A 50 -4.18 5.68 20.80
CA HIS A 50 -5.27 6.18 21.63
C HIS A 50 -6.49 6.61 20.84
N ALA A 51 -6.33 7.17 19.63
CA ALA A 51 -7.46 7.75 18.91
C ALA A 51 -8.59 6.73 18.74
N ASP A 52 -9.81 7.13 19.08
CA ASP A 52 -11.02 6.31 18.98
C ASP A 52 -11.61 6.34 17.58
N HIS A 53 -11.47 7.48 16.90
CA HIS A 53 -11.86 7.64 15.52
C HIS A 53 -10.86 6.94 14.56
N PRO A 54 -11.31 6.20 13.53
CA PRO A 54 -10.43 5.53 12.58
C PRO A 54 -9.57 6.46 11.73
N PHE A 55 -10.06 7.66 11.36
CA PHE A 55 -9.30 8.62 10.52
C PHE A 55 -7.95 9.04 11.12
N PRO A 56 -7.89 9.72 12.29
CA PRO A 56 -6.62 10.17 12.86
C PRO A 56 -5.68 8.98 13.14
N ARG A 57 -6.23 7.81 13.49
CA ARG A 57 -5.45 6.58 13.67
C ARG A 57 -4.85 6.06 12.37
N GLY A 58 -5.57 6.21 11.25
CA GLY A 58 -5.12 5.86 9.92
C GLY A 58 -3.97 6.76 9.48
N GLU A 59 -4.18 8.07 9.55
CA GLU A 59 -3.17 9.09 9.19
C GLU A 59 -1.92 8.96 10.06
N ALA A 60 -2.07 8.72 11.35
CA ALA A 60 -0.96 8.43 12.26
C ALA A 60 -0.11 7.23 11.80
N ARG A 61 -0.75 6.13 11.40
CA ARG A 61 -0.03 4.94 10.91
C ARG A 61 0.66 5.16 9.57
N ILE A 62 0.18 6.10 8.77
CA ILE A 62 0.81 6.51 7.52
C ILE A 62 2.03 7.38 7.84
N ALA A 63 1.87 8.36 8.72
CA ALA A 63 2.95 9.23 9.19
C ALA A 63 4.12 8.42 9.77
N LEU A 64 3.85 7.40 10.59
CA LEU A 64 4.89 6.55 11.16
C LEU A 64 5.72 5.74 10.14
N GLN A 65 5.30 5.66 8.87
CA GLN A 65 6.09 4.97 7.83
C GLN A 65 7.31 5.76 7.38
N VAL A 66 7.29 7.09 7.56
CA VAL A 66 8.42 7.98 7.22
C VAL A 66 9.22 8.39 8.45
N ALA A 67 8.83 7.91 9.63
CA ALA A 67 9.52 8.19 10.88
C ALA A 67 10.83 7.40 10.98
N PRO A 68 11.87 7.94 11.64
CA PRO A 68 13.04 7.15 12.00
C PRO A 68 12.62 5.95 12.86
N ALA A 69 12.98 4.74 12.40
CA ALA A 69 12.62 3.51 13.10
C ALA A 69 13.01 3.51 14.60
N PRO A 70 14.18 4.03 15.02
CA PRO A 70 14.55 4.06 16.43
C PRO A 70 13.53 4.79 17.32
N ASP A 71 13.02 5.93 16.86
CA ASP A 71 12.13 6.79 17.64
C ASP A 71 10.76 6.13 17.81
N VAL A 72 10.26 5.53 16.73
CA VAL A 72 8.97 4.81 16.75
C VAL A 72 9.05 3.58 17.65
N VAL A 73 10.14 2.82 17.58
CA VAL A 73 10.34 1.64 18.44
C VAL A 73 10.35 2.08 19.90
N ALA A 74 11.14 3.09 20.26
CA ALA A 74 11.25 3.59 21.62
C ALA A 74 9.89 4.00 22.18
N ALA A 75 9.09 4.74 21.40
CA ALA A 75 7.75 5.17 21.77
C ALA A 75 6.73 4.02 21.92
N LEU A 76 6.94 2.87 21.25
CA LEU A 76 6.04 1.72 21.30
C LEU A 76 6.38 0.70 22.39
N LEU A 77 7.58 0.75 22.99
CA LEU A 77 7.99 -0.18 24.05
C LEU A 77 7.22 0.07 25.36
N GLY A 78 7.09 1.32 25.80
CA GLY A 78 6.31 1.67 27.00
C GLY A 78 4.85 1.17 26.96
N PRO A 79 4.12 1.35 25.85
CA PRO A 79 2.79 0.79 25.65
C PRO A 79 2.68 -0.73 25.83
N LEU A 80 3.75 -1.52 25.67
CA LEU A 80 3.74 -2.96 25.93
C LEU A 80 3.53 -3.32 27.40
N THR A 81 3.80 -2.40 28.33
CA THR A 81 3.55 -2.59 29.77
C THR A 81 2.23 -1.95 30.23
N SER A 82 1.42 -1.42 29.31
CA SER A 82 0.15 -0.78 29.66
C SER A 82 -0.88 -1.78 30.19
N GLU A 83 -1.55 -1.43 31.29
CA GLU A 83 -2.69 -2.20 31.80
C GLU A 83 -3.88 -2.20 30.83
N HIS A 84 -3.98 -1.18 29.98
CA HIS A 84 -5.00 -1.11 28.94
C HIS A 84 -4.70 -2.11 27.82
N ARG A 85 -5.44 -3.23 27.81
CA ARG A 85 -5.32 -4.31 26.82
C ARG A 85 -5.35 -3.82 25.36
N ARG A 86 -6.13 -2.77 25.08
CA ARG A 86 -6.25 -2.16 23.74
C ARG A 86 -4.93 -1.55 23.28
N LEU A 87 -4.27 -0.78 24.15
CA LEU A 87 -3.01 -0.09 23.85
C LEU A 87 -1.89 -1.10 23.61
N ARG A 88 -1.73 -2.07 24.52
CA ARG A 88 -0.78 -3.18 24.31
C ARG A 88 -0.97 -3.89 22.99
N ARG A 89 -2.22 -4.23 22.64
CA ARG A 89 -2.53 -4.93 21.38
C ARG A 89 -2.13 -4.10 20.17
N ARG A 90 -2.36 -2.79 20.20
CA ARG A 90 -1.97 -1.89 19.11
C ARG A 90 -0.45 -1.83 18.97
N ALA A 91 0.28 -1.66 20.08
CA ALA A 91 1.74 -1.67 20.07
C ALA A 91 2.33 -3.00 19.55
N MET A 92 1.82 -4.14 20.03
CA MET A 92 2.22 -5.47 19.54
C MET A 92 1.95 -5.68 18.04
N THR A 93 1.01 -4.94 17.46
CA THR A 93 0.67 -5.02 16.02
C THR A 93 1.51 -4.07 15.18
N LEU A 94 2.03 -3.00 15.76
CA LEU A 94 2.85 -2.00 15.06
C LEU A 94 4.31 -2.39 15.04
N LEU A 95 4.88 -2.85 16.17
CA LEU A 95 6.30 -3.20 16.28
C LEU A 95 6.78 -4.20 15.20
N PRO A 96 6.05 -5.28 14.85
CA PRO A 96 6.51 -6.22 13.83
C PRO A 96 6.53 -5.65 12.39
N ARG A 97 6.03 -4.43 12.18
CA ARG A 97 6.02 -3.75 10.87
C ARG A 97 7.19 -2.78 10.71
N LEU A 98 7.99 -2.59 11.75
CA LEU A 98 9.17 -1.75 11.75
C LEU A 98 10.40 -2.59 11.39
N ASP A 99 11.55 -1.93 11.29
CA ASP A 99 12.82 -2.61 11.06
C ASP A 99 13.10 -3.66 12.16
N ALA A 100 13.25 -4.91 11.74
CA ALA A 100 13.34 -6.03 12.67
C ALA A 100 14.62 -6.00 13.52
N ALA A 101 15.74 -5.53 12.95
CA ALA A 101 17.00 -5.46 13.67
C ALA A 101 16.92 -4.40 14.77
N GLU A 102 16.32 -3.24 14.47
CA GLU A 102 16.14 -2.17 15.43
C GLU A 102 15.16 -2.52 16.55
N VAL A 103 14.04 -3.18 16.21
CA VAL A 103 13.10 -3.67 17.22
C VAL A 103 13.78 -4.67 18.16
N VAL A 104 14.54 -5.62 17.64
CA VAL A 104 15.27 -6.61 18.45
C VAL A 104 16.32 -5.94 19.33
N ARG A 105 17.08 -4.98 18.79
CA ARG A 105 18.10 -4.24 19.54
C ARG A 105 17.50 -3.54 20.75
N GLN A 106 16.51 -2.67 20.55
CA GLN A 106 15.90 -1.93 21.66
C GLN A 106 15.11 -2.82 22.62
N MET A 107 14.43 -3.86 22.12
CA MET A 107 13.79 -4.84 23.00
C MET A 107 14.81 -5.57 23.87
N GLY A 108 16.00 -5.88 23.35
CA GLY A 108 17.10 -6.48 24.11
C GLY A 108 17.52 -5.60 25.29
N ASP A 109 17.64 -4.29 25.06
CA ASP A 109 17.99 -3.31 26.09
C ASP A 109 16.85 -3.12 27.12
N TRP A 110 15.60 -3.20 26.66
CA TRP A 110 14.40 -2.96 27.48
C TRP A 110 13.95 -4.15 28.34
N LEU A 111 14.09 -5.38 27.83
CA LEU A 111 13.59 -6.61 28.46
C LEU A 111 14.06 -6.85 29.91
N PRO A 112 15.32 -6.55 30.31
CA PRO A 112 15.78 -6.74 31.69
C PRO A 112 14.96 -5.93 32.71
N GLY A 113 14.51 -4.73 32.35
CA GLY A 113 13.68 -3.87 33.20
C GLY A 113 12.17 -4.05 33.01
N ALA A 114 11.74 -4.89 32.06
CA ALA A 114 10.33 -5.01 31.71
C ALA A 114 9.53 -5.82 32.73
N SER A 115 8.28 -5.40 32.97
CA SER A 115 7.34 -6.13 33.82
C SER A 115 6.99 -7.50 33.23
N ALA A 116 6.46 -8.41 34.05
CA ALA A 116 6.03 -9.73 33.56
C ALA A 116 5.00 -9.63 32.42
N GLN A 117 4.13 -8.61 32.46
CA GLN A 117 3.17 -8.33 31.39
C GLN A 117 3.87 -7.86 30.11
N GLY A 118 4.88 -6.99 30.22
CA GLY A 118 5.70 -6.51 29.11
C GLY A 118 6.48 -7.63 28.43
N LYS A 119 7.18 -8.45 29.21
CA LYS A 119 7.90 -9.64 28.70
C LYS A 119 6.97 -10.62 27.99
N ARG A 120 5.77 -10.85 28.53
CA ARG A 120 4.74 -11.67 27.90
C ARG A 120 4.23 -11.10 26.57
N ALA A 121 4.15 -9.78 26.44
CA ALA A 121 3.80 -9.11 25.19
C ALA A 121 4.96 -9.16 24.19
N ALA A 122 6.19 -9.02 24.68
CA ALA A 122 7.40 -9.15 23.89
C ALA A 122 7.52 -10.52 23.19
N CYS A 123 7.17 -11.62 23.87
CA CYS A 123 7.14 -12.94 23.22
C CYS A 123 6.28 -12.95 21.95
N VAL A 124 5.16 -12.23 21.93
CA VAL A 124 4.26 -12.14 20.76
C VAL A 124 4.92 -11.35 19.63
N VAL A 125 5.53 -10.22 19.97
CA VAL A 125 6.24 -9.36 18.99
C VAL A 125 7.42 -10.11 18.38
N LEU A 126 8.26 -10.74 19.20
CA LEU A 126 9.44 -11.47 18.75
C LEU A 126 9.08 -12.67 17.87
N ALA A 127 8.00 -13.39 18.19
CA ALA A 127 7.50 -14.47 17.33
C ALA A 127 6.95 -13.95 15.99
N ALA A 128 6.36 -12.75 15.98
CA ALA A 128 5.88 -12.10 14.76
C ALA A 128 7.03 -11.62 13.86
N LEU A 129 8.16 -11.18 14.45
CA LEU A 129 9.37 -10.77 13.72
C LEU A 129 10.06 -11.92 12.99
N GLY A 130 9.86 -13.17 13.42
CA GLY A 130 10.49 -14.33 12.80
C GLY A 130 11.89 -14.60 13.36
N GLU A 131 12.81 -14.99 12.47
CA GLU A 131 14.20 -15.33 12.82
C GLU A 131 14.94 -14.26 13.63
N PRO A 132 14.83 -12.95 13.33
CA PRO A 132 15.47 -11.90 14.13
C PRO A 132 15.09 -11.96 15.63
N GLY A 133 13.87 -12.37 15.96
CA GLY A 133 13.39 -12.46 17.34
C GLY A 133 13.81 -13.73 18.08
N ALA A 134 14.37 -14.73 17.38
CA ALA A 134 14.63 -16.06 17.94
C ALA A 134 15.61 -16.03 19.13
N GLY A 135 16.65 -15.20 19.06
CA GLY A 135 17.65 -15.07 20.13
C GLY A 135 17.05 -14.59 21.45
N LEU A 136 16.22 -13.54 21.39
CA LEU A 136 15.52 -13.01 22.56
C LEU A 136 14.43 -13.97 23.06
N LEU A 137 13.73 -14.68 22.17
CA LEU A 137 12.81 -15.75 22.58
C LEU A 137 13.53 -16.87 23.34
N ALA A 138 14.72 -17.29 22.89
CA ALA A 138 15.52 -18.29 23.59
C ALA A 138 16.00 -17.81 24.97
N ALA A 139 16.29 -16.51 25.12
CA ALA A 139 16.56 -15.92 26.43
C ALA A 139 15.31 -15.97 27.33
N LEU A 140 14.14 -15.55 26.82
CA LEU A 140 12.87 -15.54 27.56
C LEU A 140 12.33 -16.94 27.89
N ALA A 141 12.69 -17.96 27.12
CA ALA A 141 12.36 -19.36 27.44
C ALA A 141 13.01 -19.84 28.75
N ARG A 142 14.08 -19.15 29.21
CA ARG A 142 14.77 -19.42 30.47
C ARG A 142 14.37 -18.47 31.60
N ASP A 143 13.34 -17.64 31.39
CA ASP A 143 12.84 -16.71 32.42
C ASP A 143 12.26 -17.50 33.62
N ALA A 144 12.42 -16.96 34.82
CA ALA A 144 11.96 -17.60 36.05
C ALA A 144 10.43 -17.68 36.14
N ASP A 145 9.68 -16.80 35.45
CA ASP A 145 8.23 -16.86 35.37
C ASP A 145 7.78 -17.93 34.34
N PRO A 146 7.10 -19.01 34.77
CA PRO A 146 6.67 -20.09 33.87
C PRO A 146 5.72 -19.61 32.76
N SER A 147 4.98 -18.51 32.97
CA SER A 147 4.08 -17.96 31.97
C SER A 147 4.81 -17.25 30.83
N ILE A 148 6.00 -16.70 31.09
CA ILE A 148 6.87 -16.10 30.09
C ILE A 148 7.60 -17.20 29.34
N ALA A 149 8.21 -18.14 30.08
CA ALA A 149 8.92 -19.28 29.51
C ALA A 149 8.05 -20.04 28.49
N ARG A 150 6.85 -20.47 28.88
CA ARG A 150 5.91 -21.18 27.99
C ARG A 150 5.54 -20.39 26.73
N ARG A 151 5.38 -19.07 26.83
CA ARG A 151 5.04 -18.23 25.66
C ARG A 151 6.22 -18.10 24.71
N ALA A 152 7.42 -17.97 25.25
CA ALA A 152 8.64 -17.91 24.46
C ALA A 152 8.92 -19.25 23.77
N GLU A 153 8.74 -20.37 24.48
CA GLU A 153 8.81 -21.72 23.92
C GLU A 153 7.81 -21.93 22.79
N ARG A 154 6.54 -21.51 22.98
CA ARG A 154 5.54 -21.56 21.90
C ARG A 154 5.95 -20.69 20.71
N GLY A 155 6.54 -19.53 20.95
CA GLY A 155 7.11 -18.68 19.90
C GLY A 155 8.20 -19.40 19.10
N LEU A 156 9.15 -20.04 19.79
CA LEU A 156 10.20 -20.85 19.15
C LEU A 156 9.65 -22.07 18.42
N GLU A 157 8.63 -22.72 18.97
CA GLU A 157 7.92 -23.83 18.31
C GLU A 157 7.29 -23.37 17.00
N LEU A 158 6.58 -22.23 16.99
CA LEU A 158 6.04 -21.63 15.76
C LEU A 158 7.14 -21.32 14.73
N LEU A 159 8.32 -20.88 15.17
CA LEU A 159 9.46 -20.68 14.27
C LEU A 159 9.99 -22.01 13.74
N ARG A 160 10.11 -23.04 14.58
CA ARG A 160 10.50 -24.39 14.14
C ARG A 160 9.49 -24.98 13.18
N GLU A 161 8.19 -24.88 13.46
CA GLU A 161 7.10 -25.28 12.56
C GLU A 161 7.22 -24.57 11.20
N ARG A 162 7.55 -23.28 11.18
CA ARG A 162 7.81 -22.53 9.94
C ARG A 162 9.07 -23.00 9.20
N ARG A 163 10.11 -23.45 9.91
CA ARG A 163 11.34 -24.01 9.33
C ARG A 163 11.16 -25.45 8.85
N SER A 164 10.40 -26.26 9.60
CA SER A 164 10.20 -27.69 9.40
C SER A 164 9.01 -28.03 8.53
N ALA A 165 8.11 -27.08 8.29
CA ALA A 165 7.18 -27.15 7.20
C ALA A 165 7.99 -27.40 5.94
N THR A 166 8.00 -28.64 5.46
CA THR A 166 8.59 -29.02 4.19
C THR A 166 8.11 -28.00 3.19
N PRO A 167 9.00 -27.19 2.57
CA PRO A 167 8.56 -26.39 1.46
C PRO A 167 8.11 -27.43 0.43
N ALA A 168 6.82 -27.50 0.12
CA ALA A 168 6.40 -28.17 -1.11
C ALA A 168 7.34 -27.64 -2.19
N THR A 169 8.16 -28.54 -2.77
CA THR A 169 9.40 -28.25 -3.48
C THR A 169 9.50 -26.79 -3.92
N PRO A 170 10.31 -25.95 -3.25
CA PRO A 170 10.46 -24.59 -3.66
C PRO A 170 11.35 -24.64 -4.90
N ALA A 171 10.72 -24.69 -6.08
CA ALA A 171 11.36 -24.14 -7.26
C ALA A 171 11.88 -22.76 -6.84
N ALA A 172 13.18 -22.55 -7.03
CA ALA A 172 13.95 -21.38 -6.61
C ALA A 172 13.08 -20.19 -6.21
N LYS A 173 13.11 -19.80 -4.93
CA LYS A 173 12.55 -18.53 -4.48
C LYS A 173 13.35 -17.42 -5.18
N GLU A 174 12.95 -17.08 -6.40
CA GLU A 174 13.25 -15.79 -7.00
C GLU A 174 12.74 -14.75 -6.01
N GLU A 175 13.67 -13.95 -5.48
CA GLU A 175 13.39 -12.90 -4.52
C GLU A 175 12.22 -12.03 -5.00
N GLY A 176 11.19 -11.99 -4.15
CA GLY A 176 10.02 -11.18 -4.35
C GLY A 176 9.08 -11.72 -5.43
N ARG A 177 8.23 -12.69 -5.13
CA ARG A 177 7.07 -13.07 -5.96
C ARG A 177 5.96 -13.60 -5.03
N SER A 178 4.68 -13.32 -5.32
CA SER A 178 3.56 -13.69 -4.43
C SER A 178 3.37 -15.20 -4.30
N ASP A 179 3.32 -15.74 -3.08
CA ASP A 179 3.13 -17.20 -2.85
C ASP A 179 1.75 -17.73 -3.28
N LEU A 180 0.77 -16.85 -3.52
CA LEU A 180 -0.57 -17.22 -3.97
C LEU A 180 -0.58 -17.48 -5.48
N ARG A 181 -0.92 -18.73 -5.83
CA ARG A 181 -1.00 -19.25 -7.20
C ARG A 181 -2.40 -19.08 -7.79
N PRO A 182 -2.61 -18.27 -8.85
CA PRO A 182 -3.88 -18.24 -9.56
C PRO A 182 -4.26 -19.65 -10.02
N PHE A 183 -5.39 -20.17 -9.56
CA PHE A 183 -5.85 -21.53 -9.90
C PHE A 183 -4.83 -22.66 -9.63
N GLY A 184 -3.90 -22.46 -8.68
CA GLY A 184 -2.84 -23.44 -8.39
C GLY A 184 -1.71 -23.49 -9.43
N LEU A 185 -1.75 -22.64 -10.46
CA LEU A 185 -0.73 -22.57 -11.51
C LEU A 185 0.58 -22.00 -10.96
N GLY A 186 1.70 -22.64 -11.34
CA GLY A 186 3.03 -22.07 -11.14
C GLY A 186 3.28 -20.88 -12.07
N PRO A 187 4.36 -20.11 -11.86
CA PRO A 187 4.76 -19.08 -12.80
C PRO A 187 4.99 -19.66 -14.21
N PRO A 188 4.67 -18.93 -15.29
CA PRO A 188 4.88 -19.39 -16.65
C PRO A 188 6.38 -19.59 -16.96
N PRO A 189 6.74 -20.68 -17.68
CA PRO A 189 8.12 -20.91 -18.07
C PRO A 189 8.59 -19.82 -19.04
N GLY A 190 9.67 -19.12 -18.70
CA GLY A 190 10.21 -18.02 -19.52
C GLY A 190 9.64 -16.63 -19.21
N GLY A 191 8.82 -16.48 -18.16
CA GLY A 191 8.23 -15.21 -17.75
C GLY A 191 6.83 -14.97 -18.34
N PRO A 192 6.28 -13.76 -18.18
CA PRO A 192 4.94 -13.43 -18.64
C PRO A 192 4.74 -13.80 -20.12
N PRO A 193 3.62 -14.45 -20.49
CA PRO A 193 3.35 -14.79 -21.88
C PRO A 193 3.26 -13.52 -22.76
N ALA A 194 3.54 -13.68 -24.05
CA ALA A 194 3.35 -12.60 -25.02
C ALA A 194 1.91 -12.10 -24.98
N ARG A 195 1.72 -10.78 -24.92
CA ARG A 195 0.41 -10.14 -24.81
C ARG A 195 0.06 -9.38 -26.09
N PRO A 196 -1.23 -9.35 -26.49
CA PRO A 196 -1.65 -8.56 -27.64
C PRO A 196 -1.38 -7.09 -27.41
N ARG A 197 -0.86 -6.40 -28.44
CA ARG A 197 -0.73 -4.94 -28.44
C ARG A 197 -2.12 -4.31 -28.34
N SER A 198 -2.45 -3.78 -27.17
CA SER A 198 -3.73 -3.17 -26.84
C SER A 198 -3.60 -1.93 -25.96
N PHE A 199 -3.25 -2.06 -24.68
CA PHE A 199 -3.08 -0.94 -23.77
C PHE A 199 -2.12 -1.30 -22.65
N ALA A 200 -1.50 -0.29 -22.04
CA ALA A 200 -0.70 -0.44 -20.83
C ALA A 200 -1.23 0.47 -19.72
N VAL A 201 -0.80 0.23 -18.48
CA VAL A 201 -1.15 1.07 -17.33
C VAL A 201 0.11 1.48 -16.58
N ALA A 202 0.16 2.73 -16.11
CA ALA A 202 1.26 3.25 -15.32
C ALA A 202 0.78 3.72 -13.94
N ALA A 203 1.48 3.29 -12.89
CA ALA A 203 1.36 3.83 -11.55
C ALA A 203 2.39 4.93 -11.35
N PHE A 204 1.93 6.17 -11.23
CA PHE A 204 2.80 7.31 -10.97
C PHE A 204 2.97 7.52 -9.47
N ASN A 205 4.15 7.15 -8.97
CA ASN A 205 4.61 7.42 -7.61
C ASN A 205 3.62 7.01 -6.50
N PHE A 206 2.93 5.87 -6.64
CA PHE A 206 1.97 5.39 -5.63
C PHE A 206 2.62 5.30 -4.25
N SER A 207 1.90 5.76 -3.23
CA SER A 207 2.37 5.74 -1.83
C SER A 207 2.18 4.39 -1.16
N TYR A 208 1.21 3.59 -1.61
CA TYR A 208 0.85 2.34 -0.93
C TYR A 208 1.10 1.13 -1.81
N GLY A 209 2.03 0.27 -1.40
CA GLY A 209 2.34 -0.95 -2.14
C GLY A 209 1.15 -1.92 -2.31
N VAL A 210 0.14 -1.85 -1.44
CA VAL A 210 -1.10 -2.62 -1.60
C VAL A 210 -1.87 -2.15 -2.84
N ASN A 211 -1.98 -0.84 -3.07
CA ASN A 211 -2.65 -0.27 -4.24
C ASN A 211 -1.93 -0.69 -5.52
N LEU A 212 -0.60 -0.68 -5.51
CA LEU A 212 0.18 -1.12 -6.67
C LEU A 212 -0.05 -2.61 -6.97
N GLY A 213 -0.10 -3.47 -5.96
CA GLY A 213 -0.43 -4.89 -6.19
C GLY A 213 -1.90 -5.12 -6.63
N VAL A 214 -2.86 -4.31 -6.17
CA VAL A 214 -4.24 -4.33 -6.68
C VAL A 214 -4.29 -3.88 -8.15
N LEU A 215 -3.54 -2.83 -8.50
CA LEU A 215 -3.42 -2.35 -9.88
C LEU A 215 -2.86 -3.44 -10.79
N ILE A 216 -1.75 -4.09 -10.41
CA ILE A 216 -1.14 -5.19 -11.16
C ILE A 216 -2.16 -6.31 -11.38
N ARG A 217 -2.89 -6.70 -10.33
CA ARG A 217 -3.93 -7.72 -10.43
C ARG A 217 -5.06 -7.32 -11.38
N SER A 218 -5.52 -6.08 -11.31
CA SER A 218 -6.57 -5.59 -12.20
C SER A 218 -6.09 -5.45 -13.64
N ALA A 219 -4.84 -5.05 -13.86
CA ALA A 219 -4.23 -4.93 -15.18
C ALA A 219 -4.08 -6.30 -15.84
N GLU A 220 -3.64 -7.30 -15.09
CA GLU A 220 -3.57 -8.69 -15.52
C GLU A 220 -4.96 -9.16 -15.98
N ALA A 221 -5.97 -9.01 -15.12
CA ALA A 221 -7.35 -9.42 -15.39
C ALA A 221 -8.02 -8.66 -16.55
N ALA A 222 -7.69 -7.37 -16.73
CA ALA A 222 -8.17 -6.56 -17.86
C ALA A 222 -7.40 -6.83 -19.16
N GLY A 223 -6.34 -7.66 -19.12
CA GLY A 223 -5.52 -8.01 -20.26
C GLY A 223 -4.60 -6.89 -20.74
N ALA A 224 -4.08 -6.06 -19.84
CA ALA A 224 -3.09 -5.04 -20.20
C ALA A 224 -1.79 -5.68 -20.72
N GLU A 225 -1.09 -4.99 -21.62
CA GLU A 225 0.22 -5.39 -22.16
C GLU A 225 1.28 -5.44 -21.07
N ALA A 226 1.33 -4.41 -20.24
CA ALA A 226 2.31 -4.24 -19.18
C ALA A 226 1.77 -3.28 -18.10
N VAL A 227 2.40 -3.35 -16.93
CA VAL A 227 2.27 -2.37 -15.85
C VAL A 227 3.59 -1.63 -15.72
N TRP A 228 3.57 -0.32 -15.85
CA TRP A 228 4.73 0.53 -15.62
C TRP A 228 4.66 1.14 -14.22
N ILE A 229 5.75 1.07 -13.48
CA ILE A 229 5.91 1.73 -12.19
C ILE A 229 6.82 2.93 -12.43
N VAL A 230 6.31 4.14 -12.20
CA VAL A 230 7.09 5.37 -12.38
C VAL A 230 7.41 5.92 -11.00
N GLY A 231 8.69 5.91 -10.62
CA GLY A 231 9.13 6.32 -9.28
C GLY A 231 9.22 5.14 -8.31
N ARG A 232 8.54 5.22 -7.16
CA ARG A 232 8.69 4.23 -6.08
C ARG A 232 8.26 2.83 -6.50
N ASP A 233 9.18 1.88 -6.42
CA ASP A 233 9.06 0.50 -6.91
C ASP A 233 8.63 -0.52 -5.84
N PHE A 234 7.88 -0.06 -4.83
CA PHE A 234 7.49 -0.89 -3.70
C PHE A 234 6.02 -1.35 -3.83
N TYR A 235 5.79 -2.60 -4.24
CA TYR A 235 4.46 -3.22 -4.19
C TYR A 235 4.37 -4.40 -3.25
N TYR A 236 3.24 -4.46 -2.53
CA TYR A 236 2.94 -5.55 -1.61
C TYR A 236 2.47 -6.77 -2.42
N ARG A 237 3.43 -7.61 -2.82
CA ARG A 237 3.20 -8.76 -3.69
C ARG A 237 2.00 -9.64 -3.29
N PRO A 238 1.68 -9.91 -2.01
CA PRO A 238 0.49 -10.70 -1.66
C PRO A 238 -0.86 -10.10 -2.09
N SER A 239 -0.95 -8.80 -2.43
CA SER A 239 -2.17 -8.21 -3.01
C SER A 239 -2.31 -8.48 -4.51
N THR A 240 -1.22 -8.81 -5.21
CA THR A 240 -1.24 -9.22 -6.63
C THR A 240 -1.95 -10.56 -6.83
N LYS A 241 -1.92 -11.44 -5.81
CA LYS A 241 -2.41 -12.83 -5.90
C LYS A 241 -1.74 -13.62 -7.03
N GLY A 242 -0.46 -13.36 -7.30
CA GLY A 242 0.36 -14.05 -8.31
C GLY A 242 0.16 -13.55 -9.74
N SER A 243 -0.65 -12.50 -9.95
CA SER A 243 -0.80 -11.85 -11.26
C SER A 243 0.51 -11.26 -11.79
N ASP A 244 1.44 -10.88 -10.91
CA ASP A 244 2.76 -10.36 -11.25
C ASP A 244 3.67 -11.38 -11.97
N TRP A 245 3.27 -12.65 -12.07
CA TRP A 245 3.92 -13.66 -12.91
C TRP A 245 3.45 -13.66 -14.36
N TRP A 246 2.25 -13.14 -14.60
CA TRP A 246 1.53 -13.31 -15.85
C TRP A 246 1.44 -12.02 -16.67
N ILE A 247 1.85 -10.90 -16.09
CA ILE A 247 1.94 -9.60 -16.75
C ILE A 247 3.34 -9.01 -16.54
N PRO A 248 3.96 -8.41 -17.57
CA PRO A 248 5.16 -7.60 -17.41
C PRO A 248 4.91 -6.46 -16.42
N VAL A 249 5.78 -6.35 -15.41
CA VAL A 249 5.80 -5.23 -14.45
C VAL A 249 7.18 -4.59 -14.57
N GLU A 250 7.21 -3.34 -14.99
CA GLU A 250 8.45 -2.68 -15.41
C GLU A 250 8.64 -1.39 -14.64
N LEU A 251 9.85 -1.21 -14.09
CA LEU A 251 10.24 0.05 -13.45
C LEU A 251 10.70 1.03 -14.53
N ILE A 252 10.19 2.25 -14.44
CA ILE A 252 10.56 3.37 -15.28
C ILE A 252 11.21 4.44 -14.41
N ASP A 253 12.46 4.77 -14.75
CA ASP A 253 13.36 5.56 -13.91
C ASP A 253 12.86 6.97 -13.58
N SER A 254 12.03 7.56 -14.45
CA SER A 254 11.51 8.92 -14.24
C SER A 254 10.20 9.20 -14.98
N PRO A 255 9.45 10.24 -14.57
CA PRO A 255 8.32 10.78 -15.33
C PRO A 255 8.65 11.05 -16.80
N GLN A 256 9.82 11.66 -17.07
CA GLN A 256 10.23 11.99 -18.42
C GLN A 256 10.51 10.73 -19.25
N ALA A 257 11.21 9.75 -18.66
CA ALA A 257 11.45 8.46 -19.31
C ALA A 257 10.14 7.73 -19.65
N CYS A 258 9.12 7.84 -18.80
CA CYS A 258 7.79 7.30 -19.08
C CYS A 258 7.16 7.94 -20.32
N LEU A 259 7.17 9.27 -20.41
CA LEU A 259 6.64 10.01 -21.57
C LEU A 259 7.39 9.64 -22.87
N ASP A 260 8.72 9.61 -22.81
CA ASP A 260 9.55 9.34 -23.99
C ASP A 260 9.38 7.91 -24.48
N ARG A 261 9.35 6.95 -23.54
CA ARG A 261 9.10 5.54 -23.86
C ARG A 261 7.70 5.32 -24.41
N ALA A 262 6.67 5.94 -23.81
CA ALA A 262 5.29 5.84 -24.30
C ALA A 262 5.19 6.27 -25.77
N ARG A 263 5.81 7.41 -26.12
CA ARG A 263 5.85 7.92 -27.49
C ARG A 263 6.62 7.01 -28.43
N ALA A 264 7.81 6.54 -28.01
CA ALA A 264 8.63 5.64 -28.80
C ALA A 264 7.92 4.31 -29.11
N GLU A 265 7.15 3.79 -28.15
CA GLU A 265 6.37 2.57 -28.33
C GLU A 265 5.04 2.83 -29.06
N GLY A 266 4.63 4.09 -29.24
CA GLY A 266 3.40 4.47 -29.94
C GLY A 266 2.14 4.35 -29.08
N PHE A 267 2.27 4.53 -27.76
CA PHE A 267 1.13 4.75 -26.86
C PHE A 267 0.67 6.21 -26.92
N GLN A 268 -0.63 6.40 -26.76
CA GLN A 268 -1.23 7.70 -26.43
C GLN A 268 -1.46 7.75 -24.92
N ILE A 269 -0.99 8.80 -24.28
CA ILE A 269 -0.93 8.91 -22.81
C ILE A 269 -2.25 9.48 -22.31
N VAL A 270 -2.97 8.68 -21.53
CA VAL A 270 -4.26 9.03 -20.93
C VAL A 270 -4.10 9.19 -19.43
N ALA A 271 -4.15 10.43 -18.93
CA ALA A 271 -4.12 10.70 -17.50
C ALA A 271 -5.50 10.45 -16.87
N LEU A 272 -5.53 9.62 -15.82
CA LEU A 272 -6.69 9.46 -14.95
C LEU A 272 -6.57 10.43 -13.78
N GLN A 273 -7.32 11.53 -13.85
CA GLN A 273 -7.23 12.64 -12.90
C GLN A 273 -8.59 13.35 -12.80
N GLN A 274 -8.96 13.79 -11.59
CA GLN A 274 -10.10 14.69 -11.43
C GLN A 274 -9.68 16.11 -11.78
N GLY A 275 -10.47 16.80 -12.60
CA GLY A 275 -10.16 18.18 -12.97
C GLY A 275 -11.12 18.74 -14.02
N PRO A 276 -11.17 20.07 -14.17
CA PRO A 276 -12.05 20.73 -15.14
C PRO A 276 -11.69 20.38 -16.59
N ASP A 277 -10.43 20.06 -16.86
CA ASP A 277 -9.93 19.73 -18.20
C ASP A 277 -10.10 18.25 -18.57
N ALA A 278 -10.62 17.43 -17.64
CA ALA A 278 -10.75 16.00 -17.81
C ALA A 278 -12.13 15.64 -18.39
N ALA A 279 -12.14 14.87 -19.47
CA ALA A 279 -13.37 14.34 -20.04
C ALA A 279 -13.99 13.27 -19.11
N PRO A 280 -15.33 13.16 -19.01
CA PRO A 280 -15.96 12.07 -18.28
C PRO A 280 -15.53 10.71 -18.85
N LEU A 281 -15.00 9.84 -17.98
CA LEU A 281 -14.35 8.57 -18.36
C LEU A 281 -15.18 7.71 -19.34
N PHE A 282 -16.49 7.63 -19.12
CA PHE A 282 -17.41 6.79 -19.89
C PHE A 282 -17.88 7.43 -21.20
N GLU A 283 -17.63 8.73 -21.38
CA GLU A 283 -17.98 9.49 -22.60
C GLU A 283 -16.73 9.85 -23.42
N ALA A 284 -15.55 9.64 -22.85
CA ALA A 284 -14.28 9.95 -23.47
C ALA A 284 -14.05 9.13 -24.76
N ARG A 285 -13.48 9.80 -25.76
CA ARG A 285 -13.02 9.15 -27.00
C ARG A 285 -11.66 8.50 -26.74
N TRP A 286 -11.67 7.22 -26.38
CA TRP A 286 -10.46 6.46 -26.11
C TRP A 286 -9.57 6.32 -27.34
N PRO A 287 -8.23 6.46 -27.20
CA PRO A 287 -7.29 6.14 -28.26
C PRO A 287 -7.19 4.62 -28.47
N GLU A 288 -6.60 4.20 -29.61
CA GLU A 288 -6.46 2.77 -29.95
C GLU A 288 -5.39 2.06 -29.10
N ARG A 289 -4.34 2.76 -28.65
CA ARG A 289 -3.32 2.23 -27.74
C ARG A 289 -3.06 3.18 -26.58
N PRO A 290 -3.93 3.20 -25.55
CA PRO A 290 -3.72 4.04 -24.39
C PRO A 290 -2.60 3.49 -23.49
N LEU A 291 -1.75 4.39 -22.99
CA LEU A 291 -1.08 4.22 -21.70
C LEU A 291 -1.93 4.97 -20.65
N ILE A 292 -2.66 4.22 -19.82
CA ILE A 292 -3.49 4.79 -18.76
C ILE A 292 -2.60 5.10 -17.56
N VAL A 293 -2.43 6.37 -17.22
CA VAL A 293 -1.56 6.80 -16.10
C VAL A 293 -2.42 7.23 -14.93
N ALA A 294 -2.25 6.56 -13.78
CA ALA A 294 -2.88 6.95 -12.53
C ALA A 294 -1.88 7.65 -11.60
N GLY A 295 -2.29 8.77 -11.01
CA GLY A 295 -1.46 9.64 -10.15
C GLY A 295 -1.25 9.11 -8.74
N ASN A 296 -0.46 9.85 -7.94
CA ASN A 296 -0.31 9.60 -6.51
C ASN A 296 -1.65 9.79 -5.77
N GLU A 297 -1.88 9.03 -4.70
CA GLU A 297 -3.12 9.10 -3.90
C GLU A 297 -3.39 10.45 -3.23
N GLY A 298 -2.34 11.23 -2.94
CA GLY A 298 -2.44 12.57 -2.36
C GLY A 298 -2.27 13.67 -3.41
N ASP A 299 -1.12 13.67 -4.08
CA ASP A 299 -0.72 14.78 -4.96
C ASP A 299 -1.22 14.63 -6.41
N GLY A 300 -1.77 13.47 -6.77
CA GLY A 300 -2.19 13.18 -8.15
C GLY A 300 -1.00 13.16 -9.12
N LEU A 301 -1.22 13.67 -10.33
CA LEU A 301 -0.19 13.84 -11.35
C LEU A 301 0.30 15.30 -11.36
N PRO A 302 1.61 15.55 -11.47
CA PRO A 302 2.12 16.92 -11.60
C PRO A 302 1.60 17.61 -12.86
N ASP A 303 1.33 18.91 -12.79
CA ASP A 303 0.82 19.69 -13.93
C ASP A 303 1.69 19.60 -15.19
N ALA A 304 3.02 19.51 -15.02
CA ALA A 304 3.94 19.34 -16.13
C ALA A 304 3.73 18.02 -16.87
N PHE A 305 3.38 16.95 -16.14
CA PHE A 305 3.04 15.65 -16.71
C PHE A 305 1.67 15.69 -17.38
N LEU A 306 0.67 16.29 -16.72
CA LEU A 306 -0.69 16.44 -17.27
C LEU A 306 -0.70 17.19 -18.61
N ARG A 307 0.11 18.24 -18.76
CA ARG A 307 0.27 18.98 -20.02
C ARG A 307 0.91 18.16 -21.15
N ALA A 308 1.62 17.09 -20.81
CA ALA A 308 2.27 16.21 -21.78
C ALA A 308 1.38 15.01 -22.20
N CYS A 309 0.23 14.83 -21.55
CA CYS A 309 -0.74 13.79 -21.86
C CYS A 309 -1.60 14.16 -23.07
N ASP A 310 -1.98 13.15 -23.85
CA ASP A 310 -2.84 13.32 -25.04
C ASP A 310 -4.32 13.46 -24.66
N LEU A 311 -4.71 12.89 -23.52
CA LEU A 311 -6.08 12.93 -23.01
C LEU A 311 -6.06 12.92 -21.48
N GLN A 312 -6.95 13.69 -20.87
CA GLN A 312 -7.25 13.60 -19.44
C GLN A 312 -8.69 13.08 -19.28
N VAL A 313 -8.88 12.10 -18.41
CA VAL A 313 -10.18 11.51 -18.09
C VAL A 313 -10.43 11.49 -16.60
N ALA A 314 -11.66 11.79 -16.21
CA ALA A 314 -12.12 11.79 -14.83
C ALA A 314 -13.22 10.74 -14.65
N LEU A 315 -13.08 9.89 -13.64
CA LEU A 315 -14.15 9.00 -13.22
C LEU A 315 -15.25 9.83 -12.54
N PRO A 316 -16.51 9.84 -13.03
CA PRO A 316 -17.56 10.61 -12.39
C PRO A 316 -17.78 10.18 -10.93
N VAL A 317 -17.74 11.14 -10.00
CA VAL A 317 -18.01 10.91 -8.58
C VAL A 317 -19.35 11.56 -8.24
N TYR A 318 -20.35 10.72 -7.94
CA TYR A 318 -21.71 11.17 -7.61
C TYR A 318 -21.95 11.34 -6.11
N GLY A 319 -21.01 10.85 -5.30
CA GLY A 319 -21.08 10.84 -3.84
C GLY A 319 -20.45 12.09 -3.21
N ARG A 320 -20.05 11.93 -1.94
CA ARG A 320 -19.58 13.02 -1.09
C ARG A 320 -18.07 13.22 -1.02
N ILE A 321 -17.33 12.33 -1.66
CA ILE A 321 -15.88 12.25 -1.58
C ILE A 321 -15.29 12.82 -2.87
N ASP A 322 -14.05 13.30 -2.80
CA ASP A 322 -13.41 13.96 -3.93
C ASP A 322 -12.86 12.97 -4.96
N SER A 323 -12.59 11.73 -4.54
CA SER A 323 -11.97 10.72 -5.39
C SER A 323 -12.27 9.30 -4.94
N LEU A 324 -12.06 8.35 -5.85
CA LEU A 324 -12.04 6.92 -5.57
C LEU A 324 -10.61 6.47 -5.30
N ASN A 325 -10.41 5.37 -4.57
CA ASN A 325 -9.09 4.74 -4.43
C ASN A 325 -8.42 4.60 -5.79
N VAL A 326 -7.15 5.02 -5.89
CA VAL A 326 -6.44 5.14 -7.17
C VAL A 326 -6.36 3.81 -7.94
N ALA A 327 -6.12 2.69 -7.26
CA ALA A 327 -6.03 1.39 -7.92
C ALA A 327 -7.40 0.98 -8.45
N VAL A 328 -8.47 1.20 -7.67
CA VAL A 328 -9.84 0.93 -8.11
C VAL A 328 -10.25 1.84 -9.27
N ALA A 329 -9.91 3.14 -9.21
CA ALA A 329 -10.20 4.08 -10.29
C ALA A 329 -9.51 3.65 -11.59
N ALA A 330 -8.23 3.25 -11.51
CA ALA A 330 -7.51 2.69 -12.64
C ALA A 330 -8.14 1.38 -13.13
N SER A 331 -8.60 0.49 -12.25
CA SER A 331 -9.35 -0.71 -12.64
C SER A 331 -10.60 -0.35 -13.45
N VAL A 332 -11.38 0.64 -13.01
CA VAL A 332 -12.58 1.10 -13.74
C VAL A 332 -12.18 1.69 -15.09
N ALA A 333 -11.12 2.49 -15.17
CA ALA A 333 -10.62 3.05 -16.43
C ALA A 333 -10.20 1.96 -17.43
N MET A 334 -9.51 0.91 -16.98
CA MET A 334 -9.12 -0.22 -17.84
C MET A 334 -10.33 -0.96 -18.41
N TYR A 335 -11.35 -1.23 -17.59
CA TYR A 335 -12.58 -1.87 -18.07
C TYR A 335 -13.46 -0.94 -18.92
N ALA A 336 -13.46 0.37 -18.65
CA ALA A 336 -14.11 1.36 -19.50
C ALA A 336 -13.46 1.40 -20.89
N TYR A 337 -12.13 1.39 -20.96
CA TYR A 337 -11.41 1.23 -22.22
C TYR A 337 -11.78 -0.08 -22.93
N ARG A 338 -11.81 -1.22 -22.23
CA ARG A 338 -12.20 -2.52 -22.80
C ARG A 338 -13.63 -2.54 -23.34
N ALA A 339 -14.54 -1.78 -22.75
CA ALA A 339 -15.91 -1.62 -23.25
C ALA A 339 -16.02 -0.60 -24.40
N SER A 340 -14.96 0.17 -24.67
CA SER A 340 -14.98 1.21 -25.70
C SER A 340 -14.86 0.62 -27.12
N PRO A 341 -15.37 1.33 -28.15
CA PRO A 341 -15.20 0.92 -29.54
C PRO A 341 -13.73 0.80 -29.99
N ALA A 342 -12.81 1.53 -29.35
CA ALA A 342 -11.39 1.49 -29.66
C ALA A 342 -10.79 0.11 -29.36
N ALA A 343 -11.15 -0.49 -28.21
CA ALA A 343 -10.66 -1.81 -27.82
C ALA A 343 -11.20 -2.93 -28.72
N SER A 344 -12.44 -2.82 -29.22
CA SER A 344 -13.04 -3.84 -30.09
C SER A 344 -12.35 -3.96 -31.45
N ARG A 345 -11.74 -2.88 -31.96
CA ARG A 345 -11.04 -2.89 -33.26
C ARG A 345 -9.73 -3.67 -33.24
N LEU A 346 -9.18 -3.91 -32.06
CA LEU A 346 -7.95 -4.68 -31.87
C LEU A 346 -8.21 -6.20 -31.78
N SER A 347 -9.44 -6.61 -31.47
CA SER A 347 -9.82 -8.03 -31.36
C SER A 347 -10.14 -8.68 -32.72
N THR A 348 -10.17 -7.90 -33.80
CA THR A 348 -10.57 -8.33 -35.16
C THR A 348 -9.40 -8.37 -36.15
N ARG A 349 -8.15 -8.30 -35.69
CA ARG A 349 -6.93 -8.49 -36.48
C ARG A 349 -6.08 -9.61 -35.90
#